data_AF-A0A5A7THE2-F1
#
_entry.id   AF-A0A5A7THE2-F1
#
_cell.length_a   1.000
_cell.length_b   1.000
_cell.length_c   1.000
_cell.angle_alpha   90.00
_cell.angle_beta   90.00
_cell.angle_gamma   90.00
#
_symmetry.space_group_name_H-M   'P 1'
#
loop_
_entity.id
_entity.type
_entity.pdbx_description
1 polymer ?
#
loop_
_entity_poly.entity_id
_entity_poly.type
_entity_poly.pdbx_seq_one_letter_code
_entity_poly.pdbx_strand_id
1 'polypeptide(L)'
;MHARWISFLQRFDFVIKHQCGKENKVADALSRKSSLLTLLSMEIEAFKHLPSLEEDVDFSKTWLKCSNFIKAGDFHIIEGFLFKGNQLCIPNTSLQEALLKEAHSGRLAGHFGQDKTFEIISKRYYWPQLRRDCNNFVKRCPTCQRAKGTSTDTGLYSPLPTPTSIWEDLSIDFVLGLPKTQRQHD
;
A
#
# COMPACT_ATOMS: atom_id res chain seq x y z
N MET A 1 29.01 14.01 4.11
CA MET A 1 29.26 13.64 2.69
C MET A 1 29.00 14.77 1.67
N HIS A 2 28.32 15.88 1.99
CA HIS A 2 28.05 16.95 1.02
C HIS A 2 29.25 17.86 0.65
N ALA A 3 30.13 18.19 1.59
CA ALA A 3 31.23 19.15 1.33
C ALA A 3 32.22 18.69 0.26
N ARG A 4 32.43 17.37 0.11
CA ARG A 4 33.43 16.81 -0.82
C ARG A 4 33.06 17.03 -2.29
N TRP A 5 31.76 17.02 -2.61
CA TRP A 5 31.27 17.18 -3.97
C TRP A 5 31.24 18.64 -4.41
N ILE A 6 31.02 19.57 -3.48
CA ILE A 6 31.05 21.00 -3.75
C ILE A 6 32.44 21.43 -4.23
N SER A 7 33.51 20.99 -3.54
CA SER A 7 34.90 21.30 -3.94
C SER A 7 35.30 20.69 -5.29
N PHE A 8 34.65 19.60 -5.71
CA PHE A 8 34.89 18.98 -7.01
C PHE A 8 34.16 19.73 -8.14
N LEU A 9 32.89 20.08 -7.93
CA LEU A 9 32.08 20.79 -8.93
C LEU A 9 32.57 22.22 -9.17
N GLN A 10 33.15 22.87 -8.15
CA GLN A 10 33.78 24.20 -8.28
C GLN A 10 34.97 24.24 -9.27
N ARG A 11 35.48 23.08 -9.72
CA ARG A 11 36.57 23.01 -10.70
C ARG A 11 36.10 23.13 -12.15
N PHE A 12 34.79 23.15 -12.39
CA PHE A 12 34.20 23.20 -13.71
C PHE A 12 33.33 24.44 -13.85
N ASP A 13 33.35 25.04 -15.05
CA ASP A 13 32.32 26.01 -15.43
C ASP A 13 31.07 25.26 -15.84
N PHE A 14 29.97 25.45 -15.10
CA PHE A 14 28.70 24.81 -15.41
C PHE A 14 27.54 25.79 -15.31
N VAL A 15 26.49 25.49 -16.08
CA VAL A 15 25.23 26.24 -16.06
C VAL A 15 24.15 25.31 -15.52
N ILE A 16 23.51 25.71 -14.43
CA ILE A 16 22.38 24.97 -13.88
C ILE A 16 21.17 25.25 -14.77
N LYS A 17 20.71 24.22 -15.48
CA LYS A 17 19.47 24.26 -16.26
C LYS A 17 18.41 23.42 -15.58
N HIS A 18 17.22 23.99 -15.39
CA HIS A 18 16.07 23.25 -14.91
C HIS A 18 15.62 22.26 -16.00
N GLN A 19 15.47 20.99 -15.63
CA GLN A 19 14.92 19.95 -16.49
C GLN A 19 13.62 19.43 -15.86
N CYS A 20 12.52 19.47 -16.62
CA CYS A 20 11.24 18.99 -16.14
C CYS A 20 11.32 17.49 -15.81
N GLY A 21 10.70 17.06 -14.71
CA GLY A 21 10.77 15.65 -14.25
C GLY A 21 10.31 14.62 -15.29
N LYS A 22 9.41 14.99 -16.22
CA LYS A 22 9.00 14.11 -17.34
C LYS A 22 10.16 13.76 -18.28
N GLU A 23 11.14 14.65 -18.40
CA GLU A 23 12.32 14.48 -19.26
C GLU A 23 13.53 13.96 -18.47
N ASN A 24 13.57 14.22 -17.16
CA ASN A 24 14.65 13.77 -16.28
C ASN A 24 14.45 12.33 -15.75
N LYS A 25 14.06 11.41 -16.63
CA LYS A 25 13.67 10.03 -16.25
C LYS A 25 14.82 9.24 -15.63
N VAL A 26 16.06 9.51 -16.03
CA VAL A 26 17.25 8.77 -15.56
C VAL A 26 17.60 9.15 -14.12
N ALA A 27 17.69 10.45 -13.81
CA ALA A 27 17.99 10.89 -12.45
C ALA A 27 16.82 10.62 -11.49
N ASP A 28 15.57 10.76 -11.94
CA ASP A 28 14.38 10.44 -11.15
C ASP A 28 14.34 8.94 -10.79
N ALA A 29 14.70 8.05 -11.72
CA ALA A 29 14.82 6.61 -11.44
C ALA A 29 15.94 6.30 -10.42
N LEU A 30 17.11 6.95 -10.54
CA LEU A 30 18.23 6.75 -9.60
C LEU A 30 17.94 7.32 -8.21
N SER A 31 17.37 8.52 -8.11
CA SER A 31 16.98 9.14 -6.85
C SER A 31 15.93 8.32 -6.10
N ARG A 32 14.96 7.74 -6.82
CA ARG A 32 13.95 6.87 -6.19
C ARG A 32 14.53 5.55 -5.73
N LYS A 33 15.43 4.93 -6.52
CA LYS A 33 16.07 3.65 -6.15
C LYS A 33 16.98 3.78 -4.93
N SER A 34 17.84 4.81 -4.87
CA SER A 34 18.71 5.02 -3.71
C SER A 34 17.91 5.40 -2.46
N SER A 35 16.82 6.15 -2.61
CA SER A 35 15.95 6.51 -1.48
C SER A 35 15.23 5.29 -0.89
N LEU A 36 14.81 4.32 -1.71
CA LEU A 36 14.09 3.14 -1.26
C LEU A 36 14.98 2.25 -0.38
N LEU A 37 16.19 1.92 -0.84
CA LEU A 37 17.17 1.13 -0.08
C LEU A 37 17.62 1.85 1.20
N THR A 38 17.82 3.17 1.14
CA THR A 38 18.22 3.95 2.32
C THR A 38 17.08 4.02 3.35
N LEU A 39 15.84 4.28 2.91
CA LEU A 39 14.66 4.30 3.78
C LEU A 39 14.40 2.92 4.40
N LEU A 40 14.51 1.85 3.62
CA LEU A 40 14.37 0.48 4.11
C LEU A 40 15.43 0.10 5.15
N SER A 41 16.67 0.50 4.90
CA SER A 41 17.79 0.28 5.82
C SER A 41 17.63 1.05 7.13
N MET A 42 16.82 2.12 7.14
CA MET A 42 16.51 2.95 8.31
C MET A 42 15.22 2.56 9.03
N GLU A 43 14.18 2.10 8.32
CA GLU A 43 12.86 1.83 8.88
C GLU A 43 12.75 0.43 9.52
N ILE A 44 13.54 -0.55 9.08
CA ILE A 44 13.33 -1.95 9.48
C ILE A 44 14.69 -2.64 9.69
N GLU A 45 15.06 -2.91 10.95
CA GLU A 45 16.28 -3.66 11.35
C GLU A 45 16.38 -5.01 10.59
N ALA A 46 15.24 -5.63 10.29
CA ALA A 46 15.14 -6.88 9.54
C ALA A 46 15.65 -6.79 8.08
N PHE A 47 15.83 -5.59 7.49
CA PHE A 47 16.45 -5.47 6.16
C PHE A 47 17.97 -5.67 6.17
N LYS A 48 18.64 -5.44 7.31
CA LYS A 48 20.08 -5.72 7.44
C LYS A 48 20.38 -7.22 7.45
N HIS A 49 19.38 -8.05 7.70
CA HIS A 49 19.48 -9.50 7.83
C HIS A 49 18.53 -10.23 6.88
N LEU A 50 18.16 -9.60 5.76
CA LEU A 50 17.29 -10.21 4.77
C LEU A 50 17.98 -11.50 4.28
N PRO A 51 17.39 -12.68 4.52
CA PRO A 51 18.08 -13.93 4.20
C PRO A 51 18.34 -14.01 2.69
N SER A 52 19.46 -14.62 2.34
CA SER A 52 19.86 -14.79 0.95
C SER A 52 18.73 -15.44 0.16
N LEU A 53 18.36 -14.84 -0.97
CA LEU A 53 17.35 -15.38 -1.88
C LEU A 53 17.88 -16.58 -2.69
N GLU A 54 19.14 -16.99 -2.46
CA GLU A 54 19.78 -18.13 -3.11
C GLU A 54 19.08 -19.45 -2.82
N GLU A 55 18.61 -19.63 -1.59
CA GLU A 55 17.96 -20.88 -1.14
C GLU A 55 16.42 -20.75 -1.09
N ASP A 56 15.88 -19.59 -1.47
CA ASP A 56 14.45 -19.34 -1.40
C ASP A 56 13.69 -20.16 -2.47
N VAL A 57 12.58 -20.77 -2.06
CA VAL A 57 11.77 -21.66 -2.92
C VAL A 57 11.22 -20.93 -4.15
N ASP A 58 10.87 -19.65 -3.99
CA ASP A 58 10.26 -18.82 -5.02
C ASP A 58 11.32 -18.12 -5.90
N PHE A 59 12.46 -17.75 -5.30
CA PHE A 59 13.44 -16.88 -5.95
C PHE A 59 14.76 -17.53 -6.34
N SER A 60 15.16 -18.68 -5.79
CA SER A 60 16.45 -19.34 -6.07
C SER A 60 16.80 -19.46 -7.55
N LYS A 61 15.86 -19.95 -8.38
CA LYS A 61 16.04 -20.08 -9.83
C LYS A 61 16.21 -18.73 -10.53
N THR A 62 15.49 -17.71 -10.07
CA THR A 62 15.52 -16.36 -10.64
C THR A 62 16.80 -15.65 -10.22
N TRP A 63 17.22 -15.86 -8.96
CA TRP A 63 18.48 -15.41 -8.42
C TRP A 63 19.63 -15.93 -9.27
N LEU A 64 19.77 -17.26 -9.42
CA LEU A 64 20.84 -17.88 -10.19
C LEU A 64 20.93 -17.37 -11.64
N LYS A 65 19.78 -17.11 -12.27
CA LYS A 65 19.74 -16.50 -13.61
C LYS A 65 20.28 -15.05 -13.60
N CYS A 66 19.91 -14.25 -12.60
CA CYS A 66 20.39 -12.87 -12.47
C CYS A 66 21.84 -12.78 -11.96
N SER A 67 22.35 -13.83 -11.30
CA SER A 67 23.77 -13.94 -10.92
C SER A 67 24.64 -14.12 -12.16
N ASN A 68 24.16 -14.92 -13.12
CA ASN A 68 24.89 -15.23 -14.35
C ASN A 68 24.67 -14.21 -15.48
N PHE A 69 23.55 -13.49 -15.46
CA PHE A 69 23.19 -12.49 -16.47
C PHE A 69 22.74 -11.20 -15.78
N ILE A 70 23.16 -10.04 -16.31
CA ILE A 70 22.82 -8.71 -15.75
C ILE A 70 21.30 -8.50 -15.58
N LYS A 71 20.47 -9.22 -16.36
CA LYS A 71 19.00 -9.15 -16.30
C LYS A 71 18.37 -10.46 -16.78
N ALA A 72 17.37 -10.97 -16.06
CA ALA A 72 16.56 -12.12 -16.47
C ALA A 72 15.07 -11.74 -16.52
N GLY A 73 14.57 -11.39 -17.71
CA GLY A 73 13.22 -10.84 -17.86
C GLY A 73 13.07 -9.52 -17.13
N ASP A 74 12.08 -9.39 -16.24
CA ASP A 74 11.89 -8.19 -15.40
C ASP A 74 12.77 -8.16 -14.14
N PHE A 75 13.54 -9.23 -13.90
CA PHE A 75 14.33 -9.39 -12.69
C PHE A 75 15.78 -8.96 -12.87
N HIS A 76 16.35 -8.33 -11.85
CA HIS A 76 17.76 -7.92 -11.80
C HIS A 76 18.24 -7.77 -10.35
N ILE A 77 19.54 -7.91 -10.14
CA ILE A 77 20.17 -7.76 -8.82
C ILE A 77 20.83 -6.38 -8.73
N ILE A 78 20.57 -5.66 -7.64
CA ILE A 78 21.21 -4.38 -7.31
C ILE A 78 21.69 -4.48 -5.86
N GLU A 79 22.98 -4.24 -5.63
CA GLU A 79 23.57 -4.20 -4.27
C GLU A 79 23.25 -5.45 -3.42
N GLY A 80 23.18 -6.63 -4.03
CA GLY A 80 22.87 -7.88 -3.33
C GLY A 80 21.38 -8.12 -3.06
N PHE A 81 20.49 -7.33 -3.67
CA PHE A 81 19.04 -7.50 -3.55
C PHE A 81 18.41 -7.78 -4.92
N LEU A 82 17.44 -8.70 -4.96
CA LEU A 82 16.70 -9.01 -6.17
C LEU A 82 15.52 -8.06 -6.33
N PHE A 83 15.39 -7.46 -7.51
CA PHE A 83 14.28 -6.59 -7.87
C PHE A 83 13.50 -7.16 -9.06
N LYS A 84 12.18 -6.97 -9.04
CA LYS A 84 11.30 -7.09 -10.21
C LYS A 84 10.87 -5.70 -10.64
N GLY A 85 11.44 -5.17 -11.72
CA GLY A 85 11.26 -3.77 -12.09
C GLY A 85 11.74 -2.82 -10.98
N ASN A 86 10.83 -2.09 -10.33
CA ASN A 86 11.17 -1.23 -9.19
C ASN A 86 10.74 -1.80 -7.82
N GLN A 87 10.25 -3.04 -7.80
CA GLN A 87 9.78 -3.70 -6.59
C GLN A 87 10.88 -4.60 -6.03
N LEU A 88 11.15 -4.51 -4.73
CA LEU A 88 12.08 -5.38 -4.03
C LEU A 88 11.44 -6.75 -3.79
N CYS A 89 12.12 -7.82 -4.17
CA CYS A 89 11.68 -9.19 -3.94
C CYS A 89 11.89 -9.57 -2.48
N ILE A 90 10.84 -10.05 -1.81
CA ILE A 90 10.88 -10.41 -0.39
C ILE A 90 10.77 -11.93 -0.24
N PRO A 91 11.75 -12.60 0.40
CA PRO A 91 11.75 -14.04 0.61
C PRO A 91 10.58 -14.45 1.50
N ASN A 92 10.21 -15.74 1.44
CA ASN A 92 9.15 -16.29 2.27
C ASN A 92 9.57 -16.35 3.76
N THR A 93 9.40 -15.23 4.44
CA THR A 93 9.85 -14.98 5.82
C THR A 93 8.82 -14.16 6.58
N SER A 94 9.00 -14.04 7.90
CA SER A 94 8.18 -13.18 8.77
C SER A 94 8.16 -11.71 8.33
N LEU A 95 9.11 -11.28 7.48
CA LEU A 95 9.12 -9.93 6.89
C LEU A 95 7.88 -9.67 6.02
N GLN A 96 7.37 -10.67 5.29
CA GLN A 96 6.16 -10.50 4.49
C GLN A 96 4.98 -10.12 5.38
N GLU A 97 4.80 -10.80 6.51
CA GLU A 97 3.73 -10.52 7.46
C GLU A 97 3.92 -9.15 8.15
N ALA A 98 5.17 -8.77 8.49
CA ALA A 98 5.47 -7.45 9.03
C ALA A 98 5.11 -6.32 8.05
N LEU A 99 5.45 -6.48 6.77
CA LEU A 99 5.11 -5.53 5.71
C LEU A 99 3.59 -5.44 5.49
N LEU A 100 2.89 -6.58 5.50
CA LEU A 100 1.42 -6.63 5.41
C LEU A 100 0.78 -5.92 6.61
N LYS A 101 1.29 -6.14 7.82
CA LYS A 101 0.81 -5.53 9.06
C LYS A 101 0.99 -4.01 9.04
N GLU A 102 2.13 -3.51 8.59
CA GLU A 102 2.39 -2.07 8.51
C GLU A 102 1.49 -1.40 7.46
N ALA A 103 1.31 -2.00 6.29
CA ALA A 103 0.44 -1.44 5.26
C ALA A 103 -1.05 -1.48 5.64
N HIS A 104 -1.47 -2.50 6.40
CA HIS A 104 -2.85 -2.68 6.81
C HIS A 104 -3.21 -1.82 8.03
N SER A 105 -2.40 -1.90 9.08
CA SER A 105 -2.66 -1.38 10.43
C SER A 105 -1.48 -0.61 11.04
N GLY A 106 -0.51 -0.19 10.23
CA GLY A 106 0.57 0.70 10.65
C GLY A 106 0.07 2.07 11.08
N ARG A 107 0.98 2.91 11.58
CA ARG A 107 0.63 4.19 12.23
C ARG A 107 -0.13 5.17 11.32
N LEU A 108 0.13 5.10 10.03
CA LEU A 108 -0.55 5.91 8.99
C LEU A 108 -1.68 5.15 8.29
N ALA A 109 -1.90 3.88 8.64
CA ALA A 109 -2.91 3.03 8.04
C ALA A 109 -4.14 2.91 8.95
N GLY A 110 -5.33 2.93 8.34
CA GLY A 110 -6.61 2.89 9.06
C GLY A 110 -7.32 1.56 8.93
N HIS A 111 -6.62 0.43 9.08
CA HIS A 111 -7.18 -0.90 8.79
C HIS A 111 -7.70 -1.01 7.35
N PHE A 112 -6.85 -0.66 6.38
CA PHE A 112 -7.25 -0.59 4.98
C PHE A 112 -7.79 -1.93 4.46
N GLY A 113 -8.76 -1.83 3.55
CA GLY A 113 -9.29 -2.98 2.82
C GLY A 113 -8.24 -3.68 1.95
N GLN A 114 -8.63 -4.82 1.38
CA GLN A 114 -7.74 -5.72 0.64
C GLN A 114 -7.03 -5.02 -0.53
N ASP A 115 -7.78 -4.32 -1.39
CA ASP A 115 -7.21 -3.71 -2.59
C ASP A 115 -6.28 -2.54 -2.27
N LYS A 116 -6.65 -1.69 -1.30
CA LYS A 116 -5.81 -0.57 -0.87
C LYS A 116 -4.53 -1.03 -0.18
N THR A 117 -4.61 -2.08 0.65
CA THR A 117 -3.43 -2.69 1.28
C THR A 117 -2.49 -3.26 0.21
N PHE A 118 -3.03 -3.99 -0.76
CA PHE A 118 -2.26 -4.52 -1.88
C PHE A 118 -1.61 -3.41 -2.72
N GLU A 119 -2.34 -2.34 -3.04
CA GLU A 119 -1.83 -1.19 -3.80
C GLU A 119 -0.63 -0.53 -3.09
N ILE A 120 -0.70 -0.38 -1.76
CA ILE A 120 0.39 0.22 -0.97
C ILE A 120 1.63 -0.67 -1.03
N ILE A 121 1.50 -1.98 -0.79
CA ILE A 121 2.64 -2.90 -0.72
C ILE A 121 3.26 -3.11 -2.11
N SER A 122 2.42 -3.31 -3.12
CA SER A 122 2.88 -3.55 -4.50
C SER A 122 3.61 -2.35 -5.11
N LYS A 123 3.56 -1.15 -4.53
CA LYS A 123 4.40 -0.04 -5.01
C LYS A 123 5.90 -0.27 -4.78
N ARG A 124 6.27 -1.02 -3.74
CA ARG A 124 7.67 -1.18 -3.29
C ARG A 124 8.15 -2.61 -3.20
N TYR A 125 7.24 -3.57 -3.01
CA TYR A 125 7.60 -4.97 -2.74
C TYR A 125 6.92 -5.93 -3.69
N TYR A 126 7.55 -7.09 -3.88
CA TYR A 126 7.04 -8.18 -4.68
C TYR A 126 7.35 -9.53 -4.06
N TRP A 127 6.36 -10.42 -4.09
CA TRP A 127 6.53 -11.86 -3.99
C TRP A 127 5.40 -12.56 -4.74
N PRO A 128 5.58 -13.82 -5.20
CA PRO A 128 4.62 -14.45 -6.11
C PRO A 128 3.18 -14.49 -5.60
N GLN A 129 2.99 -14.67 -4.30
CA GLN A 129 1.67 -14.80 -3.66
C GLN A 129 1.17 -13.52 -2.99
N LEU A 130 1.79 -12.35 -3.23
CA LEU A 130 1.48 -11.08 -2.57
C LEU A 130 -0.02 -10.75 -2.48
N ARG A 131 -0.77 -10.87 -3.58
CA ARG A 131 -2.21 -10.58 -3.57
C ARG A 131 -2.98 -11.56 -2.68
N ARG A 132 -2.64 -12.85 -2.73
CA ARG A 132 -3.28 -13.89 -1.93
C ARG A 132 -2.98 -13.68 -0.45
N ASP A 133 -1.74 -13.41 -0.10
CA ASP A 133 -1.32 -13.22 1.29
C ASP A 133 -1.93 -11.95 1.89
N CYS A 134 -1.96 -10.86 1.12
CA CYS A 134 -2.65 -9.63 1.48
C CYS A 134 -4.14 -9.88 1.75
N ASN A 135 -4.83 -10.57 0.84
CA ASN A 135 -6.25 -10.88 1.00
C ASN A 135 -6.50 -11.73 2.25
N ASN A 136 -5.66 -12.75 2.49
CA ASN A 136 -5.77 -13.63 3.65
C ASN A 136 -5.48 -12.87 4.96
N PHE A 137 -4.48 -12.00 4.97
CA PHE A 137 -4.10 -11.20 6.13
C PHE A 137 -5.25 -10.28 6.57
N VAL A 138 -5.80 -9.50 5.63
CA VAL A 138 -6.93 -8.60 5.91
C VAL A 138 -8.17 -9.37 6.32
N LYS A 139 -8.44 -10.53 5.69
CA LYS A 139 -9.57 -11.41 6.09
C LYS A 139 -9.46 -11.91 7.52
N ARG A 140 -8.24 -12.18 8.01
CA ARG A 140 -8.00 -12.65 9.39
C ARG A 140 -7.97 -11.54 10.43
N CYS A 141 -8.02 -10.26 10.02
CA CYS A 141 -7.92 -9.14 10.95
C CYS A 141 -9.17 -9.02 11.84
N PRO A 142 -9.06 -9.20 13.17
CA PRO A 142 -10.22 -9.18 14.07
C PRO A 142 -10.87 -7.80 14.15
N THR A 143 -10.09 -6.71 14.07
CA THR A 143 -10.62 -5.34 14.05
C THR A 143 -11.51 -5.12 12.84
N CYS A 144 -11.07 -5.54 11.66
CA CYS A 144 -11.86 -5.43 10.44
C CYS A 144 -13.10 -6.32 10.48
N GLN A 145 -12.99 -7.55 10.98
CA GLN A 145 -14.14 -8.46 11.07
C GLN A 145 -15.20 -7.95 12.05
N ARG A 146 -14.80 -7.31 13.16
CA ARG A 146 -15.75 -6.71 14.11
C ARG A 146 -16.38 -5.42 13.58
N ALA A 147 -15.60 -4.60 12.88
CA ALA A 147 -16.08 -3.33 12.32
C ALA A 147 -16.97 -3.52 11.09
N LYS A 148 -16.75 -4.60 10.33
CA LYS A 148 -17.55 -4.92 9.16
C LYS A 148 -18.87 -5.51 9.62
N GLY A 149 -19.95 -4.73 9.51
CA GLY A 149 -21.30 -5.21 9.73
C GLY A 149 -21.58 -6.43 8.86
N THR A 150 -22.32 -7.41 9.39
CA THR A 150 -22.90 -8.47 8.58
C THR A 150 -23.89 -7.81 7.63
N SER A 151 -23.61 -7.87 6.32
CA SER A 151 -24.65 -7.62 5.31
C SER A 151 -25.60 -8.80 5.38
N THR A 152 -26.54 -8.77 6.32
CA THR A 152 -27.72 -9.60 6.24
C THR A 152 -28.47 -9.14 5.00
N ASP A 153 -28.83 -10.06 4.10
CA ASP A 153 -29.97 -9.81 3.22
C ASP A 153 -31.11 -9.45 4.16
N THR A 154 -31.46 -8.17 4.26
CA THR A 154 -32.51 -7.67 5.16
C THR A 154 -33.91 -8.12 4.72
N GLY A 155 -33.99 -9.19 3.92
CA GLY A 155 -35.12 -9.52 3.09
C GLY A 155 -35.34 -8.46 2.00
N LEU A 156 -36.23 -8.79 1.07
CA LEU A 156 -36.92 -7.75 0.33
C LEU A 156 -37.73 -6.93 1.33
N TYR A 157 -37.76 -5.60 1.17
CA TYR A 157 -38.75 -4.79 1.87
C TYR A 157 -40.14 -5.39 1.55
N SER A 158 -40.91 -5.73 2.58
CA SER A 158 -42.32 -6.09 2.43
C SER A 158 -43.12 -4.78 2.41
N PRO A 159 -43.48 -4.23 1.24
CA PRO A 159 -44.26 -3.01 1.19
C PRO A 159 -45.63 -3.24 1.84
N LEU A 160 -46.15 -2.22 2.51
CA LEU A 160 -47.56 -2.20 2.89
C LEU A 160 -48.43 -2.23 1.62
N PRO A 161 -49.60 -2.87 1.66
CA PRO A 161 -50.53 -2.84 0.53
C PRO A 161 -50.94 -1.39 0.22
N THR A 162 -51.19 -1.09 -1.05
CA THR A 162 -51.67 0.24 -1.44
C THR A 162 -53.09 0.46 -0.90
N PRO A 163 -53.36 1.54 -0.14
CA PRO A 163 -54.71 1.85 0.32
C PRO A 163 -55.63 2.14 -0.88
N THR A 164 -56.87 1.69 -0.78
CA THR A 164 -57.90 1.78 -1.82
C THR A 164 -58.82 2.99 -1.64
N SER A 165 -58.83 3.59 -0.45
CA SER A 165 -59.67 4.74 -0.10
C SER A 165 -58.89 5.80 0.66
N ILE A 166 -59.42 7.03 0.67
CA ILE A 166 -58.89 8.11 1.51
C ILE A 166 -59.03 7.75 3.00
N TRP A 167 -58.06 8.15 3.82
CA TRP A 167 -58.03 7.92 5.28
C TRP A 167 -57.90 6.45 5.74
N GLU A 168 -57.54 5.52 4.86
CA GLU A 168 -57.36 4.10 5.20
C GLU A 168 -56.06 3.86 5.99
N ASP A 169 -54.97 4.52 5.57
CA ASP A 169 -53.67 4.45 6.24
C ASP A 169 -53.21 5.85 6.70
N LEU A 170 -52.74 5.95 7.94
CA LEU A 170 -52.15 7.17 8.51
C LEU A 170 -50.77 6.85 9.10
N SER A 171 -49.71 7.39 8.51
CA SER A 171 -48.37 7.38 9.11
C SER A 171 -48.09 8.71 9.80
N ILE A 172 -47.52 8.65 11.00
CA ILE A 172 -47.13 9.82 11.78
C ILE A 172 -45.65 9.65 12.11
N ASP A 173 -44.87 10.71 11.89
CA ASP A 173 -43.47 10.77 12.28
C ASP A 173 -43.21 12.06 13.07
N PHE A 174 -42.22 12.02 13.96
CA PHE A 174 -41.85 13.14 14.82
C PHE A 174 -40.53 13.75 14.36
N VAL A 175 -40.56 15.02 14.00
CA VAL A 175 -39.34 15.80 13.75
C VAL A 175 -38.91 16.44 15.06
N LEU A 176 -37.75 16.03 15.57
CA LEU A 176 -37.18 16.55 16.82
C LEU A 176 -35.99 17.49 16.52
N GLY A 177 -35.66 18.36 17.48
CA GLY A 177 -34.47 19.22 17.40
C GLY A 177 -34.62 20.46 16.51
N LEU A 178 -35.85 20.93 16.28
CA LEU A 178 -36.09 22.19 15.59
C LEU A 178 -35.66 23.38 16.46
N PRO A 179 -35.14 24.46 15.85
CA PRO A 179 -34.84 25.68 16.59
C PRO A 179 -36.13 26.28 17.15
N LYS A 180 -36.06 26.83 18.37
CA LYS A 180 -37.21 27.49 18.99
C LYS A 180 -37.77 28.57 18.08
N THR A 181 -39.08 28.58 17.95
CA THR A 181 -39.79 29.66 17.27
C THR A 181 -39.53 30.99 17.98
N GLN A 182 -39.77 32.12 17.30
CA GLN A 182 -39.63 33.45 17.90
C GLN A 182 -40.50 33.67 19.15
N ARG A 183 -41.55 32.86 19.33
CA ARG A 183 -42.42 32.84 20.51
C ARG A 183 -41.94 31.87 21.61
N GLN A 184 -40.74 31.32 21.46
CA GLN A 184 -40.11 30.35 22.36
C GLN A 184 -40.87 29.03 22.53
N HIS A 185 -41.68 28.65 21.55
CA HIS A 185 -42.23 27.30 21.46
C HIS A 185 -41.30 26.41 20.63
N ASP A 186 -41.19 25.16 21.04
CA ASP A 186 -40.53 24.08 20.29
C ASP A 186 -41.37 23.70 19.06
#